data_AF-A0A961TG31-F1
#
_entry.id   AF-A0A961TG31-F1
#
_cell.length_a   1.000
_cell.length_b   1.000
_cell.length_c   1.000
_cell.angle_alpha   90.00
_cell.angle_beta   90.00
_cell.angle_gamma   90.00
#
_symmetry.space_group_name_H-M   'P 1'
#
loop_
_entity.id
_entity.type
_entity.pdbx_description
1 polymer ?
#
loop_
_entity_poly.entity_id
_entity_poly.type
_entity_poly.pdbx_seq_one_letter_code
_entity_poly.pdbx_strand_id
1 'polypeptide(L)'
;MAGTMDFDTLKAAVRKGEVDTVLVCAIDMQGRLMGKRFTAVHFVESAHRETHCCNYLLATDLEMATPDGYASTSWRQGYGDYVMKP
;
A
#
# COMPACT_ATOMS: atom_id res chain seq x y z
N MET A 1 7.31 8.18 -18.38
CA MET A 1 6.68 6.95 -18.90
C MET A 1 5.21 6.99 -18.52
N ALA A 2 4.32 7.21 -19.49
CA ALA A 2 2.88 7.08 -19.27
C ALA A 2 2.44 5.76 -19.92
N GLY A 3 1.92 4.84 -19.11
CA GLY A 3 1.54 3.50 -19.54
C GLY A 3 1.71 2.47 -18.43
N THR A 4 0.94 1.38 -18.51
CA THR A 4 1.07 0.23 -17.61
C THR A 4 2.37 -0.52 -17.89
N MET A 5 3.14 -0.81 -16.85
CA MET A 5 4.33 -1.66 -16.90
C MET A 5 3.94 -3.07 -16.47
N ASP A 6 4.25 -4.10 -17.27
CA ASP A 6 4.06 -5.49 -16.83
C ASP A 6 5.11 -5.92 -15.79
N PHE A 7 4.84 -7.04 -15.11
CA PHE A 7 5.65 -7.48 -13.99
C PHE A 7 7.06 -7.97 -14.39
N ASP A 8 7.21 -8.50 -15.61
CA ASP A 8 8.52 -8.92 -16.13
C ASP A 8 9.42 -7.71 -16.45
N THR A 9 8.82 -6.66 -17.03
CA THR A 9 9.47 -5.38 -17.28
C THR A 9 9.89 -4.72 -15.97
N LEU A 10 9.03 -4.75 -14.95
CA LEU A 10 9.37 -4.26 -13.61
C LEU A 10 10.58 -5.01 -13.03
N LYS A 11 10.57 -6.36 -13.06
CA LYS A 11 11.71 -7.16 -12.60
C LYS A 11 13.00 -6.82 -13.33
N ALA A 12 12.94 -6.57 -14.64
CA ALA A 12 14.11 -6.17 -15.42
C ALA A 12 14.63 -4.78 -15.00
N ALA A 13 13.74 -3.80 -14.81
CA ALA A 13 14.10 -2.46 -14.37
C ALA A 13 14.73 -2.46 -12.95
N VAL A 14 14.19 -3.28 -12.04
CA VAL A 14 14.75 -3.47 -10.69
C VAL A 14 16.15 -4.08 -10.76
N ARG A 15 16.37 -5.11 -11.58
CA ARG A 15 17.71 -5.72 -11.77
C ARG A 15 18.73 -4.75 -12.34
N LYS A 16 18.31 -3.81 -13.18
CA LYS A 16 19.16 -2.76 -13.75
C LYS A 16 19.40 -1.59 -12.79
N GLY A 17 18.69 -1.53 -11.66
CA GLY A 17 18.74 -0.41 -10.72
C GLY A 17 17.99 0.84 -11.21
N GLU A 18 17.17 0.73 -12.26
CA GLU A 18 16.34 1.84 -12.77
C GLU A 18 15.14 2.11 -11.86
N VAL A 19 14.71 1.11 -11.09
CA VAL A 19 13.63 1.20 -10.10
C VAL A 19 14.11 0.64 -8.77
N ASP A 20 14.24 1.49 -7.75
CA ASP A 20 14.63 1.09 -6.40
C ASP A 20 13.45 0.99 -5.41
N THR A 21 12.32 1.64 -5.71
CA THR A 21 11.16 1.77 -4.82
C THR A 21 9.87 1.47 -5.57
N VAL A 22 8.99 0.67 -4.97
CA VAL A 22 7.62 0.43 -5.45
C VAL A 22 6.63 0.96 -4.43
N LEU A 23 5.72 1.82 -4.89
CA LEU A 23 4.60 2.30 -4.08
C LEU A 23 3.43 1.32 -4.27
N VAL A 24 3.04 0.64 -3.20
CA VAL A 24 1.81 -0.18 -3.18
C VAL A 24 0.75 0.65 -2.46
N CYS A 25 -0.27 1.05 -3.21
CA CYS A 25 -1.28 1.99 -2.75
C CYS A 25 -2.69 1.42 -2.94
N ALA A 26 -3.55 1.68 -1.97
CA ALA A 26 -5.00 1.67 -2.12
C ALA A 26 -5.52 3.11 -2.09
N ILE A 27 -6.76 3.30 -2.54
CA ILE A 27 -7.44 4.59 -2.47
C ILE A 27 -8.25 4.63 -1.17
N ASP A 28 -8.02 5.63 -0.33
CA ASP A 28 -8.82 5.84 0.88
C ASP A 28 -10.16 6.55 0.58
N MET A 29 -10.95 6.80 1.63
CA MET A 29 -12.26 7.45 1.47
C MET A 29 -12.18 8.90 0.95
N GLN A 30 -11.04 9.57 1.12
CA GLN A 30 -10.81 10.92 0.63
C GLN A 30 -10.23 10.94 -0.79
N GLY A 31 -9.99 9.78 -1.40
CA GLY A 31 -9.42 9.67 -2.75
C GLY A 31 -7.90 9.77 -2.79
N ARG A 32 -7.20 9.64 -1.65
CA ARG A 32 -5.73 9.73 -1.57
C ARG A 32 -5.09 8.35 -1.80
N LEU A 33 -3.85 8.35 -2.30
CA LEU A 33 -3.02 7.16 -2.37
C LEU A 33 -2.42 6.86 -0.99
N MET A 34 -2.88 5.77 -0.37
CA MET A 34 -2.43 5.34 0.96
C MET A 34 -1.82 3.94 0.88
N GLY A 35 -0.70 3.70 1.58
CA GLY A 35 -0.08 2.39 1.60
C GLY A 35 1.40 2.42 1.98
N LYS A 36 2.20 1.59 1.30
CA LYS A 36 3.60 1.32 1.68
C LYS A 36 4.56 1.64 0.55
N ARG A 37 5.76 2.04 0.93
CA ARG A 37 6.92 2.11 0.03
C ARG A 37 7.77 0.88 0.27
N PHE A 38 7.91 0.04 -0.75
CA PHE A 38 8.75 -1.13 -0.71
C PHE A 38 10.08 -0.87 -1.39
N THR A 39 11.16 -1.41 -0.83
CA THR A 39 12.35 -1.70 -1.62
C THR A 39 11.94 -2.59 -2.78
N ALA A 40 12.26 -2.19 -4.01
CA ALA A 40 11.72 -2.83 -5.20
C ALA A 40 12.13 -4.31 -5.32
N VAL A 41 13.34 -4.66 -4.85
CA VAL A 41 13.81 -6.05 -4.76
C VAL A 41 12.86 -6.90 -3.92
N HIS A 42 12.50 -6.45 -2.72
CA HIS A 42 11.58 -7.18 -1.85
C HIS A 42 10.17 -7.30 -2.47
N PHE A 43 9.71 -6.26 -3.18
CA PHE A 43 8.42 -6.31 -3.87
C PHE A 43 8.37 -7.40 -4.94
N VAL A 44 9.36 -7.41 -5.84
CA VAL A 44 9.38 -8.38 -6.94
C VAL A 44 9.63 -9.81 -6.48
N GLU A 45 10.29 -10.01 -5.34
CA GLU A 45 10.56 -11.33 -4.77
C GLU A 45 9.34 -11.92 -4.05
N SER A 46 8.65 -11.15 -3.22
CA SER A 46 7.58 -11.68 -2.35
C SER A 46 6.40 -10.75 -2.12
N ALA A 47 6.61 -9.45 -1.92
CA ALA A 47 5.54 -8.57 -1.44
C ALA A 47 4.40 -8.31 -2.45
N HIS A 48 4.61 -8.59 -3.74
CA HIS A 48 3.54 -8.54 -4.75
C HIS A 48 2.44 -9.58 -4.53
N ARG A 49 2.68 -10.65 -3.77
CA ARG A 49 1.67 -11.70 -3.55
C ARG A 49 0.61 -11.28 -2.55
N GLU A 50 1.07 -10.64 -1.47
CA GLU A 50 0.25 -10.22 -0.35
C GLU A 50 1.03 -9.23 0.51
N THR A 51 0.39 -8.15 0.92
CA THR A 51 0.90 -7.32 2.02
C THR A 51 -0.23 -6.80 2.88
N HIS A 52 0.01 -6.69 4.18
CA HIS A 52 -0.99 -6.17 5.10
C HIS A 52 -0.90 -4.66 5.23
N CYS A 53 -2.01 -4.00 5.53
CA CYS A 53 -2.03 -2.63 6.01
C CYS A 53 -3.06 -2.50 7.12
N CYS A 54 -2.84 -1.56 8.04
CA CYS A 54 -3.79 -1.35 9.11
C CYS A 54 -5.10 -0.81 8.52
N ASN A 55 -6.22 -1.35 8.98
CA ASN A 55 -7.56 -0.99 8.53
C ASN A 55 -7.89 0.51 8.74
N TYR A 56 -7.20 1.18 9.67
CA TYR A 56 -7.38 2.61 9.95
C TYR A 56 -7.01 3.49 8.74
N LEU A 57 -6.20 3.01 7.79
CA LEU A 57 -5.88 3.77 6.59
C LEU A 57 -7.12 4.08 5.74
N LEU A 58 -8.21 3.34 5.92
CA LEU A 58 -9.51 3.60 5.29
C LEU A 58 -10.45 4.45 6.15
N ALA A 59 -10.00 4.91 7.32
CA ALA A 59 -10.83 5.58 8.33
C ALA A 59 -10.12 6.79 8.97
N THR A 60 -9.06 7.30 8.36
CA THR A 60 -8.38 8.52 8.82
C THR A 60 -8.97 9.76 8.18
N ASP A 61 -8.77 10.90 8.82
CA ASP A 61 -9.01 12.21 8.22
C ASP A 61 -7.79 12.71 7.42
N LEU A 62 -7.84 13.99 7.02
CA LEU A 62 -6.77 14.62 6.25
C LEU A 62 -5.48 14.81 7.05
N GLU A 63 -5.56 14.91 8.38
CA GLU A 63 -4.43 15.07 9.30
C GLU A 63 -3.89 13.73 9.82
N MET A 64 -4.41 12.61 9.31
CA MET A 64 -4.09 11.24 9.77
C MET A 64 -4.55 10.95 11.20
N ALA A 65 -5.53 11.70 11.72
CA ALA A 65 -6.20 11.34 12.96
C ALA A 65 -7.12 10.13 12.73
N THR A 66 -7.44 9.42 13.80
CA THR A 66 -8.30 8.21 13.80
C THR A 66 -9.63 8.52 14.49
N PRO A 67 -10.53 9.28 13.84
CA PRO A 67 -11.80 9.65 14.43
C PRO A 67 -12.68 8.43 14.73
N ASP A 68 -13.51 8.56 15.76
CA ASP A 68 -14.50 7.55 16.12
C ASP A 68 -15.63 7.46 15.08
N GLY A 69 -16.43 6.39 15.17
CA GLY A 69 -17.64 6.21 14.37
C GLY A 69 -17.53 5.19 13.22
N TYR A 70 -16.32 4.66 12.97
CA TYR A 70 -16.12 3.59 12.00
C TYR A 70 -16.33 2.22 12.61
N ALA A 71 -17.17 1.40 11.97
CA ALA A 71 -17.44 0.03 12.42
C ALA A 71 -16.23 -0.90 12.27
N SER A 72 -15.35 -0.61 11.31
CA SER A 72 -14.22 -1.47 10.94
C SER A 72 -12.99 -1.29 11.83
N THR A 73 -12.88 -0.19 12.56
CA THR A 73 -11.63 0.21 13.23
C THR A 73 -11.86 1.23 14.34
N SER A 74 -11.18 1.08 15.48
CA SER A 74 -11.26 2.01 16.61
C SER A 74 -10.10 1.82 17.58
N TRP A 75 -9.79 2.86 18.36
CA TRP A 75 -8.77 2.75 19.43
C TRP A 75 -9.06 1.61 20.41
N ARG A 76 -10.33 1.43 20.79
CA ARG A 76 -10.75 0.43 21.79
C ARG A 76 -10.59 -1.01 21.30
N GLN A 77 -10.87 -1.27 20.02
CA GLN A 77 -10.78 -2.60 19.43
C GLN A 77 -9.39 -2.89 18.85
N GLY A 78 -8.56 -1.85 18.72
CA GLY A 78 -7.27 -1.91 18.06
C GLY A 78 -7.37 -1.72 16.55
N TYR A 79 -6.20 -1.48 15.96
CA TYR A 79 -6.04 -1.31 14.52
C TYR A 79 -5.58 -2.63 13.90
N GLY A 80 -6.54 -3.42 13.43
CA GLY A 80 -6.29 -4.70 12.77
C GLY A 80 -5.77 -4.56 11.35
N ASP A 81 -5.43 -5.69 10.74
CA ASP A 81 -4.85 -5.73 9.40
C ASP A 81 -5.88 -6.10 8.32
N TYR A 82 -5.81 -5.39 7.21
CA TYR A 82 -6.39 -5.76 5.92
C TYR A 82 -5.30 -6.18 4.94
N VAL A 83 -5.70 -6.99 3.96
CA VAL A 83 -4.81 -7.45 2.89
C VAL A 83 -4.92 -6.51 1.69
N MET A 84 -3.77 -6.02 1.23
CA MET A 84 -3.58 -5.44 -0.09
C MET A 84 -2.95 -6.51 -0.99
N LYS A 85 -3.62 -6.81 -2.11
CA LYS A 85 -3.18 -7.79 -3.10
C LYS A 85 -3.02 -7.11 -4.47
N PRO A 86 -1.80 -6.67 -4.81
CA PRO A 86 -1.47 -6.01 -6.07
C PRO A 86 -1.74 -6.86 -7.32
#